data_AF-A0A8J7XW07-F1
#
_entry.id   AF-A0A8J7XW07-F1
#
_cell.length_a   1.000
_cell.length_b   1.000
_cell.length_c   1.000
_cell.angle_alpha   90.00
_cell.angle_beta   90.00
_cell.angle_gamma   90.00
#
_symmetry.space_group_name_H-M   'P 1'
#
loop_
_entity.id
_entity.type
_entity.pdbx_description
1 polymer ?
#
loop_
_entity_poly.entity_id
_entity_poly.type
_entity_poly.pdbx_seq_one_letter_code
_entity_poly.pdbx_strand_id
1 'polypeptide(L)'
;MLRALCQSVVTPRSFLENPEGYRIVQYGWLFIIARWLANSFIFSFRDYYGFWKPFAPPPFGLNVDTYAFVQKYFSVVFGVGLMVAISVGLSGYLRMIEKGVPVVDILNILGITFFLPWVVVQAIDFAVVYTVGWVGIVVIPVHAGILVWESAAATEVISGTCNLKLIEKVISTAVIMVIWILLCTVLWR
;
A
#
# COMPACT_ATOMS: atom_id res chain seq x y z
N MET A 1 -8.61 -15.05 -12.09
CA MET A 1 -8.25 -13.66 -11.66
C MET A 1 -8.42 -13.43 -10.16
N LEU A 2 -9.64 -13.44 -9.59
CA LEU A 2 -9.85 -13.22 -8.14
C LEU A 2 -9.06 -14.23 -7.28
N ARG A 3 -9.04 -15.50 -7.68
CA ARG A 3 -8.24 -16.55 -7.01
C ARG A 3 -6.75 -16.21 -6.95
N ALA A 4 -6.19 -15.67 -8.04
CA ALA A 4 -4.79 -15.26 -8.10
C ALA A 4 -4.51 -14.05 -7.20
N LEU A 5 -5.44 -13.07 -7.16
CA LEU A 5 -5.35 -11.93 -6.22
C LEU A 5 -5.38 -12.41 -4.77
N CYS A 6 -6.28 -13.34 -4.41
CA CYS A 6 -6.30 -13.91 -3.06
C CYS A 6 -5.00 -14.66 -2.75
N GLN A 7 -4.49 -15.44 -3.70
CA GLN A 7 -3.23 -16.17 -3.53
C GLN A 7 -2.06 -15.24 -3.24
N SER A 8 -2.02 -14.06 -3.88
CA SER A 8 -0.94 -13.08 -3.69
C SER A 8 -0.78 -12.58 -2.25
N VAL A 9 -1.78 -12.76 -1.40
CA VAL A 9 -1.76 -12.29 0.01
C VAL A 9 -2.05 -13.37 1.04
N VAL A 10 -2.66 -14.50 0.65
CA VAL A 10 -2.92 -15.64 1.56
C VAL A 10 -1.83 -16.70 1.45
N THR A 11 -1.37 -17.00 0.24
CA THR A 11 -0.28 -17.97 -0.02
C THR A 11 0.73 -17.38 -1.03
N PRO A 12 1.36 -16.24 -0.67
CA PRO A 12 2.16 -15.42 -1.59
C PRO A 12 3.33 -16.16 -2.23
N ARG A 13 3.94 -17.12 -1.53
CA ARG A 13 5.15 -17.80 -2.00
C ARG A 13 4.96 -18.59 -3.30
N SER A 14 3.80 -19.20 -3.51
CA SER A 14 3.48 -19.96 -4.74
C SER A 14 2.75 -19.13 -5.79
N PHE A 15 2.59 -17.83 -5.57
CA PHE A 15 1.81 -16.94 -6.44
C PHE A 15 2.35 -16.91 -7.88
N LEU A 16 3.68 -16.82 -8.04
CA LEU A 16 4.31 -16.78 -9.37
C LEU A 16 4.40 -18.16 -10.04
N GLU A 17 4.20 -19.26 -9.31
CA GLU A 17 4.10 -20.61 -9.87
C GLU A 17 2.73 -20.86 -10.52
N ASN A 18 1.71 -20.10 -10.11
CA ASN A 18 0.39 -20.13 -10.74
C ASN A 18 0.42 -19.35 -12.07
N PRO A 19 0.03 -19.95 -13.21
CA PRO A 19 -0.03 -19.25 -14.50
C PRO A 19 -0.89 -17.98 -14.49
N GLU A 20 -1.99 -17.97 -13.73
CA GLU A 20 -2.80 -16.75 -13.57
C GLU A 20 -2.07 -15.67 -12.75
N GLY A 21 -1.32 -16.07 -11.73
CA GLY A 21 -0.54 -15.17 -10.89
C GLY A 21 0.62 -14.53 -11.66
N TYR A 22 1.35 -15.34 -12.43
CA TYR A 22 2.38 -14.85 -13.34
C TYR A 22 1.83 -13.89 -14.39
N ARG A 23 0.63 -14.13 -14.92
CA ARG A 23 0.00 -13.24 -15.90
C ARG A 23 -0.45 -11.93 -15.28
N ILE A 24 -1.10 -11.97 -14.12
CA ILE A 24 -1.69 -10.78 -13.51
C ILE A 24 -0.64 -9.83 -12.92
N VAL A 25 0.50 -10.35 -12.44
CA VAL A 25 1.55 -9.51 -11.85
C VAL A 25 2.12 -8.51 -12.85
N GLN A 26 2.18 -8.85 -14.14
CA GLN A 26 2.63 -7.93 -15.20
C GLN A 26 1.80 -6.64 -15.29
N TYR A 27 0.59 -6.65 -14.73
CA TYR A 27 -0.35 -5.54 -14.71
C TYR A 27 -0.49 -4.89 -13.33
N GLY A 28 0.40 -5.19 -12.37
CA GLY A 28 0.33 -4.65 -11.01
C GLY A 28 0.24 -3.13 -10.94
N TRP A 29 0.90 -2.42 -11.85
CA TRP A 29 0.80 -0.96 -11.99
C TRP A 29 -0.64 -0.46 -12.22
N LEU A 30 -1.50 -1.22 -12.91
CA LEU A 30 -2.92 -0.88 -13.07
C LEU A 30 -3.66 -0.93 -11.74
N PHE A 31 -3.32 -1.88 -10.86
CA PHE A 31 -3.92 -2.00 -9.54
C PHE A 31 -3.50 -0.88 -8.60
N ILE A 32 -2.27 -0.36 -8.75
CA ILE A 32 -1.83 0.87 -8.07
C ILE A 32 -2.72 2.03 -8.51
N ILE A 33 -2.85 2.26 -9.82
CA ILE A 33 -3.67 3.36 -10.34
C ILE A 33 -5.13 3.22 -9.89
N ALA A 34 -5.71 2.02 -9.99
CA ALA A 34 -7.08 1.76 -9.57
C ALA A 34 -7.31 2.05 -8.07
N ARG A 35 -6.41 1.58 -7.19
CA ARG A 35 -6.46 1.87 -5.75
C ARG A 35 -6.47 3.38 -5.47
N TRP A 36 -5.61 4.13 -6.13
CA TRP A 36 -5.47 5.56 -5.84
C TRP A 36 -6.50 6.45 -6.52
N LEU A 37 -7.08 6.01 -7.65
CA LEU A 37 -8.28 6.60 -8.24
C LEU A 37 -9.49 6.40 -7.33
N ALA A 38 -9.65 5.21 -6.75
CA ALA A 38 -10.68 4.95 -5.77
C ALA A 38 -10.51 5.83 -4.53
N ASN A 39 -9.28 6.03 -4.06
CA ASN A 39 -9.01 7.01 -2.99
C ASN A 39 -9.39 8.45 -3.41
N SER A 40 -9.13 8.89 -4.64
CA SER A 40 -9.59 10.22 -5.13
C SER A 40 -11.10 10.36 -5.00
N PHE A 41 -11.82 9.30 -5.37
CA PHE A 41 -13.28 9.24 -5.28
C PHE A 41 -13.72 9.31 -3.82
N ILE A 42 -13.17 8.49 -2.93
CA ILE A 42 -13.47 8.49 -1.49
C ILE A 42 -13.24 9.87 -0.87
N PHE A 43 -12.09 10.50 -1.15
CA PHE A 43 -11.79 11.84 -0.64
C PHE A 43 -12.76 12.92 -1.15
N SER A 44 -13.39 12.72 -2.32
CA SER A 44 -14.39 13.64 -2.84
C SER A 44 -15.69 13.65 -2.01
N PHE A 45 -15.98 12.57 -1.29
CA PHE A 45 -17.14 12.45 -0.41
C PHE A 45 -16.76 12.51 1.08
N ARG A 46 -15.49 12.78 1.38
CA ARG A 46 -15.00 12.80 2.74
C ARG A 46 -15.52 14.02 3.50
N ASP A 47 -16.11 13.81 4.67
CA ASP A 47 -16.49 14.88 5.58
C ASP A 47 -15.28 15.32 6.42
N TYR A 48 -14.54 16.32 5.92
CA TYR A 48 -13.32 16.84 6.55
C TYR A 48 -13.55 17.61 7.86
N TYR A 49 -14.80 17.96 8.18
CA TYR A 49 -15.13 18.81 9.32
C TYR A 49 -15.94 18.09 10.40
N GLY A 50 -16.60 16.99 10.07
CA GLY A 50 -17.37 16.17 11.01
C GLY A 50 -16.78 14.79 11.26
N PHE A 51 -17.53 13.74 10.92
CA PHE A 51 -17.24 12.35 11.32
C PHE A 51 -15.98 11.78 10.68
N TRP A 52 -15.45 12.45 9.66
CA TRP A 52 -14.33 12.00 8.85
C TRP A 52 -13.13 12.96 8.86
N LYS A 53 -13.07 13.87 9.84
CA LYS A 53 -11.99 14.85 9.96
C LYS A 53 -10.60 14.20 10.11
N PRO A 54 -9.53 14.86 9.64
CA PRO A 54 -8.16 14.38 9.82
C PRO A 54 -7.79 14.18 11.31
N PHE A 55 -6.99 13.14 11.61
CA PHE A 55 -6.50 12.88 12.97
C PHE A 55 -5.48 13.90 13.46
N ALA A 56 -4.77 14.51 12.52
CA ALA A 56 -3.76 15.52 12.76
C ALA A 56 -4.02 16.72 11.84
N PRO A 57 -3.55 17.92 12.22
CA PRO A 57 -3.60 19.08 11.33
C PRO A 57 -2.95 18.76 9.97
N PRO A 58 -3.42 19.35 8.87
CA PRO A 58 -2.78 19.18 7.57
C PRO A 58 -1.28 19.51 7.61
N PRO A 59 -0.46 18.81 6.81
CA PRO A 59 0.97 19.05 6.77
C PRO A 59 1.30 20.44 6.21
N PHE A 60 2.52 20.92 6.47
CA PHE A 60 3.06 22.18 5.93
C PHE A 60 2.22 23.43 6.18
N GLY A 61 1.41 23.45 7.26
CA GLY A 61 0.55 24.59 7.58
C GLY A 61 -0.61 24.80 6.62
N LEU A 62 -0.96 23.80 5.80
CA LEU A 62 -2.12 23.87 4.93
C LEU A 62 -3.40 24.01 5.75
N ASN A 63 -4.36 24.78 5.23
CA ASN A 63 -5.72 24.75 5.75
C ASN A 63 -6.45 23.47 5.29
N VAL A 64 -7.59 23.17 5.92
CA VAL A 64 -8.33 21.94 5.67
C VAL A 64 -8.86 21.85 4.24
N ASP A 65 -9.32 22.96 3.65
CA ASP A 65 -9.84 22.98 2.27
C ASP A 65 -8.75 22.71 1.22
N THR A 66 -7.59 23.35 1.37
CA THR A 66 -6.43 23.11 0.51
C THR A 66 -5.95 21.67 0.67
N TYR A 67 -5.97 21.13 1.88
CA TYR A 67 -5.62 19.73 2.11
C TYR A 67 -6.60 18.77 1.44
N ALA A 68 -7.91 19.01 1.56
CA ALA A 68 -8.94 18.23 0.90
C ALA A 68 -8.80 18.28 -0.64
N PHE A 69 -8.49 19.45 -1.19
CA PHE A 69 -8.18 19.63 -2.61
C PHE A 69 -6.97 18.78 -3.02
N VAL A 70 -5.87 18.85 -2.27
CA VAL A 70 -4.67 18.05 -2.56
C VAL A 70 -4.99 16.56 -2.50
N GLN A 71 -5.71 16.10 -1.47
CA GLN A 71 -6.08 14.70 -1.33
C GLN A 71 -6.93 14.22 -2.51
N LYS A 72 -7.92 15.00 -2.94
CA LYS A 72 -8.80 14.65 -4.05
C LYS A 72 -8.07 14.55 -5.39
N TYR A 73 -7.25 15.55 -5.74
CA TYR A 73 -6.71 15.67 -7.10
C TYR A 73 -5.32 15.05 -7.28
N PHE A 74 -4.55 14.90 -6.20
CA PHE A 74 -3.18 14.41 -6.28
C PHE A 74 -2.99 13.02 -5.69
N SER A 75 -4.06 12.31 -5.27
CA SER A 75 -3.92 10.97 -4.68
C SER A 75 -3.27 9.96 -5.62
N VAL A 76 -3.58 10.02 -6.92
CA VAL A 76 -2.98 9.12 -7.92
C VAL A 76 -1.49 9.42 -8.06
N VAL A 77 -1.12 10.69 -8.15
CA VAL A 77 0.29 11.12 -8.27
C VAL A 77 1.06 10.70 -7.02
N PHE A 78 0.52 10.98 -5.83
CA PHE A 78 1.10 10.55 -4.57
C PHE A 78 1.25 9.04 -4.50
N GLY A 79 0.19 8.30 -4.83
CA GLY A 79 0.16 6.86 -4.76
C GLY A 79 1.14 6.16 -5.68
N VAL A 80 1.24 6.62 -6.93
CA VAL A 80 2.25 6.13 -7.87
C VAL A 80 3.65 6.47 -7.36
N GLY A 81 3.87 7.70 -6.90
CA GLY A 81 5.15 8.13 -6.34
C GLY A 81 5.58 7.30 -5.13
N LEU A 82 4.64 7.00 -4.23
CA LEU A 82 4.85 6.15 -3.06
C LEU A 82 5.27 4.73 -3.46
N MET A 83 4.55 4.10 -4.39
CA MET A 83 4.89 2.74 -4.83
C MET A 83 6.23 2.69 -5.57
N VAL A 84 6.56 3.72 -6.35
CA VAL A 84 7.88 3.87 -6.98
C VAL A 84 8.97 4.03 -5.92
N ALA A 85 8.76 4.87 -4.89
CA ALA A 85 9.73 5.06 -3.82
C ALA A 85 10.01 3.78 -3.05
N ILE A 86 8.96 3.01 -2.71
CA ILE A 86 9.08 1.70 -2.07
C ILE A 86 9.85 0.74 -2.98
N SER A 87 9.48 0.69 -4.25
CA SER A 87 10.11 -0.22 -5.21
C SER A 87 11.60 0.08 -5.41
N VAL A 88 11.97 1.36 -5.55
CA VAL A 88 13.37 1.80 -5.65
C VAL A 88 14.13 1.51 -4.36
N GLY A 89 13.56 1.84 -3.20
CA GLY A 89 14.20 1.61 -1.90
C GLY A 89 14.45 0.12 -1.65
N LEU A 90 13.47 -0.73 -1.95
CA LEU A 90 13.61 -2.17 -1.83
C LEU A 90 14.59 -2.74 -2.85
N SER A 91 14.56 -2.30 -4.11
CA SER A 91 15.57 -2.71 -5.11
C SER A 91 16.97 -2.32 -4.68
N GLY A 92 17.15 -1.13 -4.09
CA GLY A 92 18.42 -0.68 -3.53
C GLY A 92 18.92 -1.60 -2.44
N TYR A 93 18.09 -1.90 -1.43
CA TYR A 93 18.41 -2.86 -0.39
C TYR A 93 18.77 -4.25 -0.95
N LEU A 94 17.95 -4.78 -1.86
CA LEU A 94 18.16 -6.11 -2.43
C LEU A 94 19.46 -6.18 -3.24
N ARG A 95 19.84 -5.11 -3.96
CA ARG A 95 21.14 -5.02 -4.63
C ARG A 95 22.31 -5.00 -3.65
N MET A 96 22.18 -4.36 -2.50
CA MET A 96 23.22 -4.35 -1.46
C MET A 96 23.52 -5.75 -0.90
N ILE A 97 22.54 -6.65 -0.94
CA ILE A 97 22.70 -8.06 -0.53
C ILE A 97 22.86 -9.01 -1.73
N GLU A 98 23.23 -8.49 -2.90
CA GLU A 98 23.48 -9.25 -4.14
C GLU A 98 22.26 -10.01 -4.69
N LYS A 99 21.04 -9.56 -4.35
CA LYS A 99 19.77 -10.12 -4.82
C LYS A 99 19.10 -9.20 -5.83
N GLY A 100 19.65 -9.09 -7.03
CA GLY A 100 19.13 -8.19 -8.06
C GLY A 100 17.71 -8.53 -8.52
N VAL A 101 16.71 -7.75 -8.08
CA VAL A 101 15.34 -7.79 -8.62
C VAL A 101 15.04 -6.46 -9.31
N PRO A 102 14.54 -6.47 -10.56
CA PRO A 102 14.17 -5.25 -11.28
C PRO A 102 13.13 -4.41 -10.52
N VAL A 103 13.29 -3.09 -10.53
CA VAL A 103 12.35 -2.13 -9.91
C VAL A 103 10.93 -2.33 -10.45
N VAL A 104 10.78 -2.52 -11.76
CA VAL A 104 9.47 -2.73 -12.38
C VAL A 104 8.77 -3.98 -11.84
N ASP A 105 9.51 -5.07 -11.60
CA ASP A 105 8.95 -6.31 -11.06
C ASP A 105 8.49 -6.11 -9.62
N ILE A 106 9.29 -5.44 -8.79
CA ILE A 106 8.91 -5.07 -7.42
C ILE A 106 7.67 -4.19 -7.43
N LEU A 107 7.60 -3.18 -8.31
CA LEU A 107 6.47 -2.27 -8.42
C LEU A 107 5.18 -3.02 -8.74
N ASN A 108 5.26 -3.94 -9.69
CA ASN A 108 4.15 -4.79 -10.10
C ASN A 108 3.71 -5.75 -8.99
N ILE A 109 4.65 -6.37 -8.28
CA ILE A 109 4.35 -7.21 -7.12
C ILE A 109 3.62 -6.39 -6.05
N LEU A 110 4.16 -5.21 -5.68
CA LEU A 110 3.52 -4.30 -4.74
C LEU A 110 2.10 -3.98 -5.17
N GLY A 111 1.89 -3.61 -6.44
CA GLY A 111 0.57 -3.29 -6.96
C GLY A 111 -0.47 -4.38 -6.75
N ILE A 112 -0.09 -5.65 -6.93
CA ILE A 112 -0.98 -6.79 -6.70
C ILE A 112 -1.20 -7.05 -5.21
N THR A 113 -0.12 -7.16 -4.44
CA THR A 113 -0.19 -7.58 -3.02
C THR A 113 -0.80 -6.50 -2.13
N PHE A 114 -0.71 -5.23 -2.52
CA PHE A 114 -1.29 -4.10 -1.81
C PHE A 114 -2.75 -3.83 -2.20
N PHE A 115 -3.30 -4.53 -3.21
CA PHE A 115 -4.66 -4.25 -3.69
C PHE A 115 -5.74 -4.89 -2.83
N LEU A 116 -5.67 -6.20 -2.62
CA LEU A 116 -6.74 -6.91 -1.90
C LEU A 116 -6.83 -6.49 -0.41
N PRO A 117 -5.72 -6.35 0.34
CA PRO A 117 -5.79 -5.89 1.72
C PRO A 117 -6.30 -4.45 1.81
N TRP A 118 -6.02 -3.59 0.82
CA TRP A 118 -6.65 -2.27 0.72
C TRP A 118 -8.17 -2.37 0.54
N VAL A 119 -8.68 -3.26 -0.32
CA VAL A 119 -10.14 -3.45 -0.46
C VAL A 119 -10.76 -3.86 0.89
N VAL A 120 -10.09 -4.75 1.63
CA VAL A 120 -10.53 -5.18 2.96
C VAL A 120 -10.53 -4.01 3.94
N VAL A 121 -9.46 -3.20 3.98
CA VAL A 121 -9.39 -2.06 4.90
C VAL A 121 -10.42 -1.00 4.58
N GLN A 122 -10.74 -0.76 3.29
CA GLN A 122 -11.81 0.18 2.94
C GLN A 122 -13.17 -0.25 3.49
N ALA A 123 -13.50 -1.54 3.42
CA ALA A 123 -14.75 -2.05 4.00
C ALA A 123 -14.80 -1.85 5.52
N ILE A 124 -13.68 -2.08 6.21
CA ILE A 124 -13.54 -1.84 7.66
C ILE A 124 -13.68 -0.33 7.95
N ASP A 125 -13.00 0.51 7.18
CA ASP A 125 -13.02 1.96 7.34
C ASP A 125 -14.45 2.49 7.23
N PHE A 126 -15.20 2.10 6.20
CA PHE A 126 -16.62 2.48 6.09
C PHE A 126 -17.42 2.05 7.32
N ALA A 127 -17.26 0.80 7.78
CA ALA A 127 -17.98 0.31 8.95
C ALA A 127 -17.64 1.10 10.24
N VAL A 128 -16.36 1.41 10.48
CA VAL A 128 -15.91 2.22 11.62
C VAL A 128 -16.55 3.61 11.58
N VAL A 129 -16.61 4.21 10.41
CA VAL A 129 -17.07 5.59 10.21
C VAL A 129 -18.56 5.71 10.46
N TYR A 130 -19.33 4.74 9.97
CA TYR A 130 -20.77 4.70 10.21
C TYR A 130 -21.15 4.34 11.65
N THR A 131 -20.25 3.76 12.44
CA THR A 131 -20.56 3.30 13.80
C THR A 131 -20.02 4.20 14.91
N VAL A 132 -18.75 4.55 14.87
CA VAL A 132 -18.06 5.30 15.94
C VAL A 132 -17.33 6.55 15.44
N GLY A 133 -17.40 6.81 14.13
CA GLY A 133 -16.66 7.89 13.47
C GLY A 133 -15.19 7.55 13.23
N TRP A 134 -14.47 8.43 12.52
CA TRP A 134 -13.03 8.31 12.33
C TRP A 134 -12.30 8.54 13.65
N VAL A 135 -11.92 7.47 14.33
CA VAL A 135 -11.21 7.54 15.61
C VAL A 135 -9.84 6.87 15.51
N GLY A 136 -8.78 7.63 15.78
CA GLY A 136 -7.40 7.20 15.56
C GLY A 136 -7.02 5.93 16.33
N ILE A 137 -7.49 5.76 17.57
CA ILE A 137 -7.18 4.57 18.39
C ILE A 137 -7.70 3.27 17.78
N VAL A 138 -8.74 3.33 16.94
CA VAL A 138 -9.30 2.18 16.23
C VAL A 138 -8.64 2.02 14.86
N VAL A 139 -8.53 3.11 14.11
CA VAL A 139 -8.06 3.09 12.72
C VAL A 139 -6.56 2.80 12.64
N ILE A 140 -5.74 3.38 13.52
CA ILE A 140 -4.27 3.23 13.46
C ILE A 140 -3.82 1.77 13.60
N PRO A 141 -4.28 0.98 14.60
CA PRO A 141 -3.89 -0.43 14.70
C PRO A 141 -4.34 -1.28 13.52
N VAL A 142 -5.54 -1.02 12.97
CA VAL A 142 -6.07 -1.72 11.79
C VAL A 142 -5.18 -1.45 10.59
N HIS A 143 -4.90 -0.18 10.28
CA HIS A 143 -4.07 0.21 9.13
C HIS A 143 -2.61 -0.28 9.30
N ALA A 144 -2.07 -0.28 10.52
CA ALA A 144 -0.76 -0.86 10.80
C ALA A 144 -0.73 -2.38 10.55
N GLY A 145 -1.76 -3.12 10.98
CA GLY A 145 -1.88 -4.55 10.73
C GLY A 145 -2.00 -4.87 9.24
N ILE A 146 -2.80 -4.10 8.50
CA ILE A 146 -2.92 -4.22 7.04
C ILE A 146 -1.60 -3.92 6.35
N LEU A 147 -0.88 -2.87 6.76
CA LEU A 147 0.43 -2.55 6.19
C LEU A 147 1.46 -3.67 6.42
N VAL A 148 1.47 -4.28 7.61
CA VAL A 148 2.31 -5.46 7.88
C VAL A 148 1.95 -6.61 6.95
N TRP A 149 0.66 -6.87 6.77
CA TRP A 149 0.17 -7.94 5.89
C TRP A 149 0.56 -7.70 4.42
N GLU A 150 0.29 -6.52 3.88
CA GLU A 150 0.65 -6.10 2.51
C GLU A 150 2.17 -6.24 2.28
N SER A 151 2.96 -5.73 3.23
CA SER A 151 4.42 -5.73 3.16
C SER A 151 5.01 -7.14 3.23
N ALA A 152 4.50 -7.98 4.15
CA ALA A 152 4.93 -9.37 4.26
C ALA A 152 4.56 -10.18 3.01
N ALA A 153 3.36 -9.98 2.47
CA ALA A 153 2.93 -10.63 1.23
C ALA A 153 3.83 -10.26 0.05
N ALA A 154 4.12 -8.96 -0.15
CA ALA A 154 5.05 -8.52 -1.19
C ALA A 154 6.44 -9.15 -1.03
N THR A 155 6.99 -9.13 0.19
CA THR A 155 8.28 -9.73 0.50
C THR A 155 8.30 -11.24 0.22
N GLU A 156 7.24 -11.97 0.55
CA GLU A 156 7.17 -13.41 0.28
C GLU A 156 7.13 -13.73 -1.22
N VAL A 157 6.42 -12.93 -2.02
CA VAL A 157 6.45 -13.07 -3.49
C VAL A 157 7.86 -12.81 -4.03
N ILE A 158 8.51 -11.73 -3.60
CA ILE A 158 9.88 -11.37 -4.01
C ILE A 158 10.89 -12.44 -3.56
N SER A 159 10.71 -12.98 -2.35
CA SER A 159 11.54 -14.07 -1.84
C SER A 159 11.42 -15.33 -2.68
N GLY A 160 10.28 -15.59 -3.32
CA GLY A 160 10.16 -16.69 -4.28
C GLY A 160 11.05 -16.50 -5.51
N THR A 161 11.31 -15.25 -5.90
CA THR A 161 12.15 -14.91 -7.06
C THR A 161 13.65 -14.98 -6.74
N CYS A 162 14.09 -14.47 -5.59
CA CYS A 162 15.52 -14.32 -5.29
C CYS A 162 16.03 -15.12 -4.07
N ASN A 163 15.16 -15.95 -3.46
CA ASN A 163 15.47 -16.81 -2.31
C ASN A 163 16.06 -16.04 -1.12
N LEU A 164 15.23 -15.22 -0.46
CA LEU A 164 15.60 -14.47 0.74
C LEU A 164 15.62 -15.35 1.99
N LYS A 165 16.63 -15.16 2.84
CA LYS A 165 16.69 -15.71 4.19
C LYS A 165 15.67 -15.02 5.11
N LEU A 166 15.37 -15.62 6.25
CA LEU A 166 14.41 -15.07 7.22
C LEU A 166 14.73 -13.62 7.61
N ILE A 167 15.98 -13.33 7.94
CA ILE A 167 16.39 -11.97 8.34
C ILE A 167 16.26 -10.97 7.18
N GLU A 168 16.56 -11.39 5.94
CA GLU A 168 16.44 -10.56 4.74
C GLU A 168 14.97 -10.25 4.42
N LYS A 169 14.07 -11.20 4.69
CA LYS A 169 12.61 -10.97 4.61
C LYS A 169 12.15 -9.96 5.64
N VAL A 170 12.58 -10.09 6.90
CA VAL A 170 12.22 -9.13 7.96
C VAL A 170 12.67 -7.72 7.59
N ILE A 171 13.91 -7.56 7.10
CA ILE A 171 14.44 -6.26 6.68
C ILE A 171 13.68 -5.73 5.46
N SER A 172 13.40 -6.56 4.46
CA SER A 172 12.61 -6.17 3.28
C SER A 172 11.23 -5.63 3.65
N THR A 173 10.52 -6.34 4.53
CA THR A 173 9.23 -5.92 5.07
C THR A 173 9.36 -4.60 5.82
N ALA A 174 10.39 -4.44 6.66
CA ALA A 174 10.64 -3.20 7.37
C ALA A 174 10.93 -2.02 6.43
N VAL A 175 11.72 -2.22 5.36
CA VAL A 175 12.00 -1.19 4.35
C VAL A 175 10.72 -0.70 3.69
N ILE A 176 9.84 -1.62 3.28
CA ILE A 176 8.54 -1.27 2.69
C ILE A 176 7.71 -0.44 3.68
N MET A 177 7.57 -0.92 4.91
CA MET A 177 6.79 -0.25 5.95
C MET A 177 7.33 1.14 6.29
N VAL A 178 8.65 1.28 6.46
CA VAL A 178 9.29 2.55 6.82
C VAL A 178 9.06 3.59 5.74
N ILE A 179 9.29 3.25 4.48
CA ILE A 179 9.07 4.19 3.37
C ILE A 179 7.59 4.59 3.32
N TRP A 180 6.68 3.64 3.48
CA TRP A 180 5.24 3.91 3.53
C TRP A 180 4.87 4.88 4.66
N ILE A 181 5.29 4.57 5.88
CA ILE A 181 4.97 5.38 7.07
C ILE A 181 5.55 6.77 6.94
N LEU A 182 6.81 6.91 6.50
CA LEU A 182 7.45 8.22 6.34
C LEU A 182 6.71 9.08 5.32
N LEU A 183 6.43 8.56 4.13
CA LEU A 183 5.79 9.33 3.08
C LEU A 183 4.33 9.65 3.42
N CYS A 184 3.57 8.69 3.96
CA CYS A 184 2.19 8.94 4.37
C CYS A 184 2.10 9.92 5.54
N THR A 185 2.97 9.82 6.55
CA THR A 185 2.94 10.72 7.72
C THR A 185 3.35 12.15 7.38
N VAL A 186 4.32 12.29 6.47
CA VAL A 186 4.83 13.62 6.07
C VAL A 186 3.89 14.29 5.07
N LEU A 187 3.36 13.54 4.09
CA LEU A 187 2.68 14.12 2.93
C LEU A 187 1.16 13.88 2.90
N TRP A 188 0.65 12.85 3.57
CA TRP A 188 -0.69 12.30 3.28
C TRP A 188 -1.56 11.93 4.51
N ARG A 189 -1.23 12.46 5.70
CA ARG A 189 -1.87 12.25 7.02
C ARG A 189 -3.32 11.75 7.03
#